data_AF-A0A1C2I0U1-F1
#
_entry.id   AF-A0A1C2I0U1-F1
#
_cell.length_a   1.000
_cell.length_b   1.000
_cell.length_c   1.000
_cell.angle_alpha   90.00
_cell.angle_beta   90.00
_cell.angle_gamma   90.00
#
_symmetry.space_group_name_H-M   'P 1'
#
loop_
_entity.id
_entity.type
_entity.pdbx_description
1 polymer ?
#
loop_
_entity_poly.entity_id
_entity_poly.type
_entity_poly.pdbx_seq_one_letter_code
_entity_poly.pdbx_strand_id
1 'polypeptide(L)'
;MHHTSKRSARDQRLDSIQQTDFSLVQLGLEGVVAYLLRIQNALEHRDYVAKRVAVERAEQLVQHLLLHLGEETPKAVIARLDRLYRYLLLKLAHCNMFNDLEALYGCEPIIADLRLEWSIVHGEQRDENLRFSRLIDFDDMLAG
;
A
#
# COMPACT_ATOMS: atom_id res chain seq x y z
N MET A 1 -9.73 -15.41 -43.50
CA MET A 1 -8.65 -14.66 -42.83
C MET A 1 -8.87 -14.75 -41.33
N HIS A 2 -8.24 -15.73 -40.65
CA HIS A 2 -8.28 -15.87 -39.20
C HIS A 2 -6.85 -15.80 -38.68
N HIS A 3 -6.46 -14.65 -38.12
CA HIS A 3 -5.20 -14.48 -37.41
C HIS A 3 -5.43 -14.89 -35.95
N THR A 4 -5.39 -16.19 -35.66
CA THR A 4 -5.25 -16.66 -34.27
C THR A 4 -3.78 -16.48 -33.88
N SER A 5 -3.53 -15.37 -33.19
CA SER A 5 -2.23 -15.01 -32.62
C SER A 5 -1.78 -16.08 -31.62
N LYS A 6 -0.75 -16.84 -31.97
CA LYS A 6 -0.07 -17.77 -31.07
C LYS A 6 0.67 -16.95 -30.01
N ARG A 7 0.01 -16.66 -28.90
CA ARG A 7 0.65 -16.12 -27.68
C ARG A 7 1.75 -17.11 -27.27
N SER A 8 3.00 -16.66 -27.21
CA SER A 8 4.16 -17.52 -26.97
C SER A 8 4.12 -18.04 -25.53
N ALA A 9 4.52 -19.30 -25.30
CA ALA A 9 4.62 -19.88 -23.95
C ALA A 9 5.56 -19.10 -23.02
N ARG A 10 6.46 -18.28 -23.58
CA ARG A 10 7.32 -17.34 -22.85
C ARG A 10 6.53 -16.13 -22.31
N ASP A 11 5.63 -15.58 -23.11
CA ASP A 11 4.79 -14.44 -22.72
C ASP A 11 3.80 -14.87 -21.63
N GLN A 12 3.24 -16.08 -21.75
CA GLN A 12 2.31 -16.61 -20.75
C GLN A 12 2.95 -16.89 -19.38
N ARG A 13 4.25 -17.22 -19.35
CA ARG A 13 5.01 -17.37 -18.10
C ARG A 13 5.31 -16.02 -17.45
N LEU A 14 5.68 -15.02 -18.23
CA LEU A 14 5.93 -13.66 -17.73
C LEU A 14 4.65 -13.04 -17.14
N ASP A 15 3.52 -13.18 -17.83
CA ASP A 15 2.20 -12.74 -17.34
C ASP A 15 1.84 -13.40 -15.99
N SER A 16 2.12 -14.71 -15.83
CA SER A 16 1.81 -15.44 -14.59
C SER A 16 2.70 -15.05 -13.40
N ILE A 17 3.96 -14.69 -13.65
CA ILE A 17 4.89 -14.22 -12.62
C ILE A 17 4.46 -12.83 -12.15
N GLN A 18 4.17 -11.91 -13.08
CA GLN A 18 3.71 -10.56 -12.76
C GLN A 18 2.38 -10.53 -11.98
N GLN A 19 1.43 -11.43 -12.30
CA GLN A 19 0.19 -11.58 -11.52
C GLN A 19 0.43 -12.11 -10.10
N THR A 20 1.43 -12.98 -9.93
CA THR A 20 1.81 -13.52 -8.63
C THR A 20 2.40 -12.41 -7.75
N ASP A 21 3.23 -11.54 -8.33
CA ASP A 21 3.84 -10.41 -7.62
C ASP A 21 2.80 -9.37 -7.18
N PHE A 22 1.82 -9.06 -8.03
CA PHE A 22 0.73 -8.16 -7.66
C PHE A 22 -0.13 -8.70 -6.52
N SER A 23 -0.46 -9.99 -6.57
CA SER A 23 -1.28 -10.64 -5.53
C SER A 23 -0.58 -10.62 -4.18
N LEU A 24 0.76 -10.77 -4.16
CA LEU A 24 1.57 -10.67 -2.95
C LEU A 24 1.58 -9.23 -2.40
N VAL A 25 1.67 -8.22 -3.26
CA VAL A 25 1.58 -6.81 -2.84
C VAL A 25 0.20 -6.53 -2.23
N GLN A 26 -0.88 -6.96 -2.88
CA GLN A 26 -2.25 -6.78 -2.35
C GLN A 26 -2.41 -7.46 -0.99
N LEU A 27 -1.95 -8.70 -0.86
CA LEU A 27 -1.97 -9.43 0.40
C LEU A 27 -1.14 -8.73 1.49
N GLY A 28 0.02 -8.17 1.12
CA GLY A 28 0.83 -7.35 2.01
C GLY A 28 0.08 -6.13 2.53
N LEU A 29 -0.58 -5.38 1.64
CA LEU A 29 -1.38 -4.21 1.99
C LEU A 29 -2.59 -4.58 2.86
N GLU A 30 -3.27 -5.71 2.59
CA GLU A 30 -4.31 -6.24 3.48
C GLU A 30 -3.76 -6.60 4.87
N GLY A 31 -2.57 -7.19 4.92
CA GLY A 31 -1.85 -7.45 6.17
C GLY A 31 -1.61 -6.17 6.97
N VAL A 32 -1.17 -5.09 6.30
CA VAL A 32 -1.00 -3.77 6.93
C VAL A 32 -2.32 -3.28 7.53
N VAL A 33 -3.43 -3.31 6.76
CA VAL A 33 -4.76 -2.92 7.26
C VAL A 33 -5.17 -3.74 8.49
N ALA A 34 -4.95 -5.05 8.48
CA ALA A 34 -5.25 -5.91 9.62
C ALA A 34 -4.44 -5.51 10.87
N TYR A 35 -3.19 -5.08 10.71
CA TYR A 35 -2.41 -4.54 11.82
C TYR A 35 -2.87 -3.15 12.25
N LEU A 36 -3.32 -2.27 11.34
CA LEU A 36 -3.92 -0.98 11.73
C LEU A 36 -5.12 -1.19 12.66
N LEU A 37 -6.01 -2.13 12.33
CA LEU A 37 -7.15 -2.47 13.20
C LEU A 37 -6.71 -2.99 14.58
N ARG A 38 -5.62 -3.77 14.64
CA ARG A 38 -5.04 -4.23 15.91
C ARG A 38 -4.45 -3.07 16.71
N ILE A 39 -3.78 -2.12 16.05
CA ILE A 39 -3.25 -0.91 16.69
C ILE A 39 -4.39 -0.07 17.24
N GLN A 40 -5.46 0.14 16.46
CA GLN A 40 -6.66 0.86 16.89
C GLN A 40 -7.26 0.23 18.14
N ASN A 41 -7.55 -1.07 18.11
CA ASN A 41 -8.13 -1.79 19.24
C ASN A 41 -7.22 -1.69 20.48
N ALA A 42 -5.90 -1.82 20.31
CA ALA A 42 -4.94 -1.69 21.41
C ALA A 42 -4.90 -0.28 22.01
N LEU A 43 -4.98 0.77 21.18
CA LEU A 43 -5.06 2.16 21.64
C LEU A 43 -6.36 2.45 22.40
N GLU A 44 -7.50 1.99 21.89
CA GLU A 44 -8.82 2.13 22.52
C GLU A 44 -8.85 1.49 23.92
N HIS A 45 -8.16 0.35 24.09
CA HIS A 45 -8.09 -0.38 25.37
C HIS A 45 -6.86 -0.01 26.22
N ARG A 46 -6.02 0.94 25.77
CA ARG A 46 -4.76 1.34 26.43
C ARG A 46 -3.75 0.19 26.63
N ASP A 47 -3.81 -0.83 25.77
CA ASP A 47 -2.83 -1.92 25.74
C ASP A 47 -1.62 -1.53 24.90
N TYR A 48 -0.69 -0.78 25.51
CA TYR A 48 0.48 -0.27 24.80
C TYR A 48 1.49 -1.35 24.39
N VAL A 49 1.46 -2.53 25.04
CA VAL A 49 2.31 -3.66 24.68
C VAL A 49 1.80 -4.27 23.38
N ALA A 50 0.51 -4.58 23.31
CA ALA A 50 -0.12 -5.07 22.08
C ALA A 50 0.00 -4.05 20.94
N LYS A 51 -0.18 -2.75 21.23
CA LYS A 51 0.02 -1.67 20.27
C LYS A 51 1.42 -1.70 19.68
N ARG A 52 2.46 -1.73 20.54
CA ARG A 52 3.86 -1.73 20.07
C ARG A 52 4.14 -2.90 19.14
N VAL A 53 3.71 -4.11 19.51
CA VAL A 53 3.88 -5.31 18.67
C VAL A 53 3.15 -5.14 17.33
N ALA A 54 1.91 -4.65 17.35
CA ALA A 54 1.14 -4.46 16.12
C ALA A 54 1.76 -3.40 15.19
N VAL A 55 2.23 -2.27 15.74
CA VAL A 55 2.96 -1.25 14.98
C VAL A 55 4.21 -1.83 14.33
N GLU A 56 5.06 -2.53 15.10
CA GLU A 56 6.31 -3.09 14.60
C GLU A 56 6.05 -4.05 13.42
N ARG A 57 4.98 -4.86 13.50
CA ARG A 57 4.58 -5.74 12.40
C ARG A 57 4.07 -4.97 11.18
N ALA A 58 3.30 -3.91 11.37
CA ALA A 58 2.86 -3.05 10.27
C ALA A 58 4.06 -2.40 9.57
N GLU A 59 4.98 -1.80 10.34
CA GLU A 59 6.20 -1.16 9.81
C GLU A 59 7.09 -2.16 9.05
N GLN A 60 7.28 -3.37 9.58
CA GLN A 60 8.04 -4.43 8.90
C GLN A 60 7.45 -4.80 7.53
N LEU A 61 6.12 -4.96 7.45
CA LEU A 61 5.44 -5.26 6.18
C LEU A 61 5.59 -4.10 5.19
N VAL A 62 5.37 -2.86 5.63
CA VAL A 62 5.49 -1.68 4.77
C VAL A 62 6.93 -1.51 4.26
N GLN A 63 7.93 -1.68 5.12
CA GLN A 63 9.35 -1.64 4.72
C GLN A 63 9.68 -2.74 3.71
N HIS A 64 9.16 -3.95 3.91
CA HIS A 64 9.38 -5.05 2.99
C HIS A 64 8.80 -4.75 1.60
N LEU A 65 7.57 -4.23 1.54
CA LEU A 65 6.94 -3.81 0.29
C LEU A 65 7.69 -2.66 -0.39
N LEU A 66 8.16 -1.68 0.38
CA LEU A 66 8.97 -0.57 -0.12
C LEU A 66 10.29 -1.06 -0.74
N LEU A 67 10.98 -1.99 -0.10
CA LEU A 67 12.24 -2.56 -0.62
C LEU A 67 12.06 -3.36 -1.91
N HIS A 68 10.84 -3.85 -2.19
CA HIS A 68 10.51 -4.55 -3.44
C HIS A 68 10.18 -3.61 -4.61
N LEU A 69 10.17 -2.28 -4.40
CA LEU A 69 10.09 -1.32 -5.50
C LEU A 69 11.40 -1.34 -6.31
N GLY A 70 11.36 -1.80 -7.56
CA GLY A 70 12.45 -1.53 -8.50
C GLY A 70 12.76 -2.58 -9.56
N GLU A 71 12.38 -3.85 -9.36
CA GLU A 71 12.74 -4.88 -10.36
C GLU A 71 11.82 -4.85 -11.58
N GLU A 72 10.50 -4.70 -11.38
CA GLU A 72 9.50 -4.79 -12.46
C GLU A 72 8.56 -3.58 -12.53
N THR A 73 8.74 -2.58 -11.65
CA THR A 73 7.86 -1.41 -11.57
C THR A 73 8.26 -0.34 -12.61
N PRO A 74 7.31 0.24 -13.37
CA PRO A 74 7.60 1.35 -14.27
C PRO A 74 8.20 2.55 -13.53
N LYS A 75 9.34 3.07 -14.00
CA LYS A 75 10.06 4.21 -13.37
C LYS A 75 9.18 5.42 -13.05
N ALA A 76 8.17 5.68 -13.88
CA ALA A 76 7.24 6.79 -13.69
C ALA A 76 6.36 6.66 -12.42
N VAL A 77 6.09 5.43 -11.97
CA VAL A 77 5.22 5.15 -10.82
C VAL A 77 6.03 4.90 -9.54
N ILE A 78 7.28 4.43 -9.66
CA ILE A 78 8.18 4.17 -8.52
C ILE A 78 8.27 5.37 -7.58
N ALA A 79 8.47 6.58 -8.12
CA ALA A 79 8.62 7.78 -7.30
C ALA A 79 7.36 8.11 -6.49
N ARG A 80 6.18 7.71 -6.97
CA ARG A 80 4.92 7.93 -6.24
C ARG A 80 4.70 6.88 -5.17
N LEU A 81 4.89 5.61 -5.51
CA LEU A 81 4.81 4.49 -4.57
C LEU A 81 5.82 4.64 -3.43
N ASP A 82 7.07 5.00 -3.74
CA ASP A 82 8.11 5.24 -2.72
C ASP A 82 7.67 6.33 -1.73
N ARG A 83 7.13 7.46 -2.23
CA ARG A 83 6.61 8.54 -1.38
C ARG A 83 5.44 8.09 -0.51
N LEU A 84 4.48 7.35 -1.06
CA LEU A 84 3.32 6.85 -0.32
C LEU A 84 3.74 5.88 0.79
N TYR A 85 4.62 4.93 0.51
CA TYR A 85 5.13 4.00 1.53
C TYR A 85 5.91 4.72 2.63
N ARG A 86 6.78 5.67 2.27
CA ARG A 86 7.52 6.46 3.26
C ARG A 86 6.60 7.31 4.11
N TYR A 87 5.56 7.89 3.52
CA TYR A 87 4.59 8.67 4.25
C TYR A 87 3.76 7.80 5.21
N LEU A 88 3.37 6.60 4.79
CA LEU A 88 2.74 5.61 5.66
C LEU A 88 3.63 5.24 6.85
N LEU A 89 4.92 4.97 6.63
CA LEU A 89 5.89 4.71 7.70
C LEU A 89 6.01 5.88 8.67
N LEU A 90 6.03 7.12 8.16
CA LEU A 90 6.08 8.31 8.99
C LEU A 90 4.83 8.43 9.88
N LYS A 91 3.64 8.16 9.35
CA LYS A 91 2.38 8.18 10.11
C LYS A 91 2.33 7.08 11.17
N LEU A 92 2.80 5.87 10.84
CA LEU A 92 2.92 4.77 11.79
C LEU A 92 3.87 5.13 12.95
N ALA A 93 5.03 5.71 12.64
CA ALA A 93 5.97 6.18 13.65
C ALA A 93 5.38 7.28 14.54
N HIS A 94 4.65 8.25 13.96
CA HIS A 94 3.96 9.30 14.70
C HIS A 94 2.90 8.71 15.65
N CYS A 95 2.02 7.84 15.14
CA CYS A 95 1.03 7.12 15.93
C CYS A 95 1.70 6.34 17.07
N ASN A 96 2.82 5.66 16.80
CA ASN A 96 3.55 4.90 17.80
C ASN A 96 4.10 5.78 18.93
N MET A 97 4.70 6.91 18.57
CA MET A 97 5.35 7.83 19.51
C MET A 97 4.34 8.58 20.39
N PHE A 98 3.23 9.01 19.80
CA PHE A 98 2.26 9.88 20.47
C PHE A 98 0.97 9.18 20.91
N ASN A 99 0.81 7.88 20.59
CA ASN A 99 -0.45 7.14 20.76
C ASN A 99 -1.63 7.86 20.08
N ASP A 100 -1.33 8.49 18.94
CA ASP A 100 -2.26 9.35 18.21
C ASP A 100 -3.15 8.50 17.29
N LEU A 101 -4.42 8.40 17.67
CA LEU A 101 -5.44 7.67 16.92
C LEU A 101 -5.85 8.40 15.62
N GLU A 102 -5.78 9.73 15.59
CA GLU A 102 -6.05 10.49 14.36
C GLU A 102 -4.96 10.27 13.32
N ALA A 103 -3.69 10.22 13.75
CA ALA A 103 -2.59 9.82 12.87
C ALA A 103 -2.78 8.40 12.31
N LEU A 104 -3.36 7.48 13.08
CA LEU A 104 -3.70 6.13 12.62
C LEU A 104 -4.80 6.16 11.55
N TYR A 105 -5.86 6.94 11.74
CA TYR A 105 -6.91 7.11 10.74
C TYR A 105 -6.37 7.72 9.44
N GLY A 106 -5.37 8.60 9.53
CA GLY A 106 -4.64 9.13 8.37
C GLY A 106 -3.89 8.07 7.55
N CYS A 107 -3.71 6.84 8.04
CA CYS A 107 -3.07 5.76 7.29
C CYS A 107 -3.99 5.11 6.24
N GLU A 108 -5.30 5.07 6.49
CA GLU A 108 -6.27 4.45 5.58
C GLU A 108 -6.28 5.05 4.17
N PRO A 109 -6.35 6.40 3.98
CA PRO A 109 -6.31 6.97 2.64
C PRO A 109 -4.97 6.72 1.93
N ILE A 110 -3.85 6.68 2.65
CA ILE A 110 -2.53 6.37 2.06
C ILE A 110 -2.52 4.93 1.51
N ILE A 111 -3.13 3.98 2.23
CA ILE A 111 -3.24 2.59 1.77
C ILE A 111 -4.17 2.50 0.55
N ALA A 112 -5.26 3.28 0.51
CA ALA A 112 -6.13 3.35 -0.65
C ALA A 112 -5.37 3.86 -1.89
N ASP A 113 -4.58 4.92 -1.74
CA ASP A 113 -3.74 5.46 -2.81
C ASP A 113 -2.67 4.45 -3.26
N LEU A 114 -2.05 3.71 -2.32
CA LEU A 114 -1.12 2.62 -2.65
C LEU A 114 -1.80 1.54 -3.51
N ARG A 115 -3.00 1.11 -3.14
CA ARG A 115 -3.75 0.11 -3.92
C ARG A 115 -4.05 0.61 -5.34
N LEU A 116 -4.46 1.86 -5.47
CA LEU A 116 -4.74 2.49 -6.75
C LEU A 116 -3.49 2.58 -7.64
N GLU A 117 -2.37 3.03 -7.10
CA GLU A 117 -1.13 3.14 -7.87
C GLU A 117 -0.64 1.76 -8.33
N TRP A 118 -0.77 0.72 -7.49
CA TRP A 118 -0.46 -0.65 -7.91
C TRP A 118 -1.44 -1.20 -8.95
N SER A 119 -2.74 -0.88 -8.87
CA SER A 119 -3.70 -1.36 -9.87
C SER A 119 -3.42 -0.76 -11.26
N ILE A 120 -2.93 0.48 -11.32
CA ILE A 120 -2.47 1.13 -12.56
C ILE A 120 -1.28 0.38 -13.15
N VAL A 121 -0.31 -0.04 -12.33
CA VAL A 121 0.89 -0.78 -12.78
C VAL A 121 0.51 -2.10 -13.46
N HIS A 122 -0.50 -2.80 -12.96
CA HIS A 122 -0.90 -4.11 -13.46
C HIS A 122 -2.03 -4.07 -14.49
N GLY A 123 -2.48 -2.87 -14.91
CA GLY A 123 -3.56 -2.72 -15.88
C GLY A 123 -4.92 -3.20 -15.37
N GLU A 124 -5.05 -3.45 -14.06
CA GLU A 124 -6.32 -3.74 -13.40
C GLU A 124 -7.02 -2.42 -13.11
N GLN A 125 -7.69 -1.86 -14.13
CA GLN A 125 -8.74 -0.89 -13.88
C GLN A 125 -9.99 -1.64 -13.43
N ARG A 126 -10.08 -1.93 -12.13
CA ARG A 126 -11.41 -2.09 -11.52
C ARG A 126 -12.04 -0.71 -11.54
N ASP A 127 -13.17 -0.58 -12.24
CA ASP A 127 -14.02 0.60 -12.27
C ASP A 127 -14.44 0.99 -10.83
N GLU A 128 -13.59 1.71 -10.10
CA GLU A 128 -13.89 2.32 -8.80
C GLU A 128 -14.24 3.81 -8.97
N ASN A 129 -14.98 4.13 -10.03
CA ASN A 129 -15.71 5.40 -10.22
C ASN A 129 -16.75 5.73 -9.14
N LEU A 130 -16.72 5.04 -7.98
CA LEU A 130 -17.69 5.18 -6.90
C LEU A 130 -17.07 5.52 -5.52
N ARG A 131 -15.75 5.73 -5.40
CA ARG A 131 -15.13 6.24 -4.14
C ARG A 131 -14.30 7.51 -4.31
N PHE A 132 -14.55 8.26 -5.38
CA PHE A 132 -13.96 9.57 -5.64
C PHE A 132 -14.41 10.60 -4.57
N SER A 133 -13.50 11.01 -3.69
CA SER A 133 -13.26 12.42 -3.31
C SER A 133 -12.29 12.50 -2.12
N ARG A 134 -10.98 12.48 -2.41
CA ARG A 134 -9.85 13.12 -1.69
C ARG A 134 -8.56 12.38 -2.02
N LEU A 135 -8.01 12.66 -3.20
CA LEU A 135 -6.56 12.53 -3.39
C LEU A 135 -5.90 13.47 -2.38
N ILE A 136 -4.95 12.96 -1.61
CA ILE A 136 -4.18 13.77 -0.65
C ILE A 136 -3.37 14.80 -1.45
N ASP A 137 -3.65 16.08 -1.23
CA ASP A 137 -2.81 17.16 -1.72
C ASP A 137 -1.63 17.36 -0.76
N PHE A 138 -0.44 16.95 -1.21
CA PHE A 138 0.78 17.01 -0.42
C PHE A 138 1.30 18.44 -0.22
N ASP A 139 0.92 19.38 -1.11
CA ASP A 139 1.35 20.78 -1.01
C ASP A 139 0.61 21.50 0.13
N ASP A 140 -0.62 21.08 0.43
CA ASP A 140 -1.46 21.67 1.49
C ASP A 140 -1.11 21.09 2.89
N MET A 141 -0.59 19.86 2.95
CA MET A 141 -0.27 19.17 4.22
C MET A 141 1.10 19.48 4.82
N LEU A 142 2.05 20.02 4.04
CA LEU A 142 3.38 20.41 4.51
C LEU A 142 3.48 21.91 4.89
N ALA A 143 2.40 22.66 4.71
CA ALA A 143 2.34 24.10 4.95
C ALA A 143 1.74 24.51 6.33
N GLY A 144 1.50 23.54 7.23
CA GLY A 144 0.97 23.76 8.59
C GLY A 144 1.99 23.51 9.69
#